data_AF-A0A1V4DEG6-F1
#
_entry.id   AF-A0A1V4DEG6-F1
#
_cell.length_a   1.000
_cell.length_b   1.000
_cell.length_c   1.000
_cell.angle_alpha   90.00
_cell.angle_beta   90.00
_cell.angle_gamma   90.00
#
_symmetry.space_group_name_H-M   'P 1'
#
loop_
_entity.id
_entity.type
_entity.pdbx_description
1 polymer ?
#
loop_
_entity_poly.entity_id
_entity_poly.type
_entity_poly.pdbx_seq_one_letter_code
_entity_poly.pdbx_strand_id
1 'polypeptide(L)'
;MKNIAKFIGFVGICCVTVVMTGCSINKNEVKSAQITSVLNNKETLQENALYHFDNGKLEVNLTFSPFENPNTNPSDSEYDKKLEETIKNLNKEFPNDTIKKENFNNKVEKSFKNVTVSVDNEKKKVTISGKDITKEFTMSESNENRLTDDLGNEYELTYSK
;
A
#
# COMPACT_ATOMS: atom_id res chain seq x y z
N MET A 1 -67.91 -26.22 -4.03
CA MET A 1 -67.65 -26.08 -2.57
C MET A 1 -66.16 -26.09 -2.33
N LYS A 2 -65.71 -25.22 -1.43
CA LYS A 2 -64.33 -24.90 -1.06
C LYS A 2 -63.56 -26.11 -0.51
N ASN A 3 -62.23 -26.12 -0.68
CA ASN A 3 -61.18 -26.12 0.37
C ASN A 3 -59.87 -26.73 -0.18
N ILE A 4 -58.82 -25.94 -0.41
CA ILE A 4 -57.73 -25.51 0.51
C ILE A 4 -56.54 -26.50 0.55
N ALA A 5 -55.43 -26.01 -0.05
CA ALA A 5 -54.02 -26.07 0.31
C ALA A 5 -53.34 -27.39 0.69
N LYS A 6 -52.15 -27.62 0.11
CA LYS A 6 -50.88 -27.63 0.86
C LYS A 6 -49.65 -27.39 -0.03
N PHE A 7 -48.85 -26.45 0.45
CA PHE A 7 -47.47 -26.10 0.13
C PHE A 7 -46.52 -27.31 0.19
N ILE A 8 -45.61 -27.46 -0.78
CA ILE A 8 -44.23 -27.93 -0.55
C ILE A 8 -43.32 -27.13 -1.48
N GLY A 9 -42.43 -26.33 -0.88
CA GLY A 9 -41.47 -25.49 -1.57
C GLY A 9 -40.37 -26.30 -2.24
N PHE A 10 -39.95 -25.85 -3.42
CA PHE A 10 -38.72 -26.29 -4.04
C PHE A 10 -37.74 -25.10 -4.00
N VAL A 11 -36.76 -25.21 -3.11
CA VAL A 11 -35.63 -24.30 -3.00
C VAL A 11 -34.79 -24.48 -4.26
N GLY A 12 -34.95 -23.58 -5.22
CA GLY A 12 -34.05 -23.43 -6.36
C GLY A 12 -32.73 -22.84 -5.87
N ILE A 13 -31.81 -23.71 -5.43
CA ILE A 13 -30.38 -23.42 -5.30
C ILE A 13 -29.90 -23.00 -6.70
N CYS A 14 -29.75 -21.68 -6.88
CA CYS A 14 -29.19 -21.10 -8.07
C CYS A 14 -27.67 -21.22 -7.96
N CYS A 15 -27.10 -22.11 -8.77
CA CYS A 15 -25.67 -22.24 -9.04
C CYS A 15 -25.07 -20.88 -9.40
N VAL A 16 -24.45 -20.20 -8.42
CA VAL A 16 -23.52 -19.11 -8.73
C VAL A 16 -22.18 -19.77 -9.01
N THR A 17 -21.89 -19.81 -10.30
CA THR A 17 -20.68 -20.28 -10.94
C THR A 17 -19.41 -19.80 -10.23
N VAL A 18 -18.56 -20.78 -9.96
CA VAL A 18 -17.15 -20.63 -9.62
C VAL A 18 -16.50 -19.66 -10.62
N VAL A 19 -16.19 -18.45 -10.16
CA VAL A 19 -15.31 -17.54 -10.90
C VAL A 19 -13.90 -18.09 -10.68
N MET A 20 -13.46 -18.98 -11.57
CA MET A 20 -12.03 -19.21 -11.75
C MET A 20 -11.45 -17.89 -12.27
N THR A 21 -10.93 -17.05 -11.38
CA THR A 21 -10.04 -15.97 -11.78
C THR A 21 -8.84 -16.62 -12.44
N GLY A 22 -8.87 -16.62 -13.78
CA GLY A 22 -7.78 -17.09 -14.59
C GLY A 22 -6.48 -16.47 -14.11
N CYS A 23 -5.50 -17.31 -13.81
CA CYS A 23 -4.11 -16.89 -13.73
C CYS A 23 -3.73 -16.33 -15.10
N SER A 24 -3.94 -15.04 -15.30
CA SER A 24 -3.33 -14.30 -16.41
C SER A 24 -1.83 -14.29 -16.17
N ILE A 25 -1.13 -15.22 -16.81
CA ILE A 25 0.33 -15.15 -16.94
C ILE A 25 0.62 -13.97 -17.87
N ASN A 26 0.78 -12.78 -17.29
CA ASN A 26 1.07 -11.56 -18.04
C ASN A 26 2.56 -11.50 -18.39
N LYS A 27 2.86 -11.45 -19.70
CA LYS A 27 4.18 -11.41 -20.34
C LYS A 27 4.94 -10.08 -20.19
N ASN A 28 4.85 -9.39 -19.06
CA ASN A 28 5.55 -8.13 -18.78
C ASN A 28 5.93 -8.05 -17.30
N GLU A 29 6.71 -9.02 -16.84
CA GLU A 29 7.17 -9.05 -15.47
C GLU A 29 8.23 -7.96 -15.29
N VAL A 30 7.98 -7.02 -14.38
CA VAL A 30 8.97 -6.02 -13.99
C VAL A 30 10.15 -6.77 -13.36
N LYS A 31 11.35 -6.60 -13.91
CA LYS A 31 12.59 -7.20 -13.38
C LYS A 31 13.21 -6.35 -12.29
N SER A 32 13.21 -5.04 -12.47
CA SER A 32 13.66 -4.09 -11.46
C SER A 32 12.77 -2.86 -11.44
N ALA A 33 12.60 -2.28 -10.26
CA ALA A 33 11.89 -1.02 -10.09
C ALA A 33 12.46 -0.26 -8.90
N GLN A 34 12.45 1.07 -9.00
CA GLN A 34 12.76 1.96 -7.91
C GLN A 34 11.63 2.99 -7.80
N ILE A 35 11.08 3.13 -6.59
CA ILE A 35 10.09 4.15 -6.25
C ILE A 35 10.69 5.02 -5.15
N THR A 36 10.96 6.29 -5.47
CA THR A 36 11.66 7.22 -4.57
C THR A 36 10.79 8.43 -4.28
N SER A 37 10.70 8.83 -3.01
CA SER A 37 9.97 10.04 -2.60
C SER A 37 10.51 11.29 -3.27
N VAL A 38 9.61 12.19 -3.67
CA VAL A 38 9.92 13.46 -4.34
C VAL A 38 9.40 14.61 -3.52
N LEU A 39 8.13 14.54 -3.13
CA LEU A 39 7.46 15.52 -2.29
C LEU A 39 6.63 14.77 -1.26
N ASN A 40 6.90 15.00 0.02
CA ASN A 40 6.11 14.40 1.08
C ASN A 40 4.97 15.35 1.49
N ASN A 41 3.84 14.76 1.86
CA ASN A 41 2.72 15.50 2.41
C ASN A 41 3.11 16.05 3.79
N LYS A 42 2.94 17.37 3.96
CA LYS A 42 3.23 18.11 5.21
C LYS A 42 2.39 17.65 6.40
N GLU A 43 1.30 16.95 6.14
CA GLU A 43 0.46 16.34 7.18
C GLU A 43 1.04 15.03 7.72
N THR A 44 2.07 14.49 7.09
CA THR A 44 2.77 13.28 7.56
C THR A 44 4.15 13.63 8.12
N LEU A 45 4.70 12.73 8.93
CA LEU A 45 6.08 12.85 9.40
C LEU A 45 7.11 12.31 8.39
N GLN A 46 6.69 11.75 7.26
CA GLN A 46 7.62 11.11 6.32
C GLN A 46 8.53 12.16 5.64
N GLU A 47 9.84 11.91 5.70
CA GLU A 47 10.85 12.75 5.05
C GLU A 47 11.43 12.11 3.80
N ASN A 48 11.64 10.80 3.82
CA ASN A 48 12.14 10.06 2.66
C ASN A 48 11.53 8.68 2.62
N ALA A 49 11.38 8.17 1.40
CA ALA A 49 10.97 6.81 1.15
C ALA A 49 11.63 6.27 -0.11
N LEU A 50 12.19 5.07 -0.01
CA LEU A 50 12.79 4.32 -1.11
C LEU A 50 12.27 2.89 -1.08
N TYR A 51 11.67 2.48 -2.18
CA TYR A 51 11.33 1.09 -2.47
C TYR A 51 12.19 0.64 -3.64
N HIS A 52 13.11 -0.27 -3.40
CA HIS A 52 14.00 -0.83 -4.42
C HIS A 52 13.68 -2.29 -4.62
N PHE A 53 13.15 -2.61 -5.80
CA PHE A 53 12.82 -3.94 -6.24
C PHE A 53 13.83 -4.44 -7.27
N ASP A 54 14.34 -5.65 -7.06
CA ASP A 54 15.19 -6.37 -8.00
C ASP A 54 14.88 -7.88 -7.93
N ASN A 55 14.36 -8.42 -9.04
CA ASN A 55 14.12 -9.84 -9.28
C ASN A 55 13.50 -10.59 -8.10
N GLY A 56 12.36 -10.09 -7.61
CA GLY A 56 11.62 -10.74 -6.53
C GLY A 56 12.06 -10.34 -5.12
N LYS A 57 13.15 -9.58 -4.98
CA LYS A 57 13.59 -8.98 -3.72
C LYS A 57 13.14 -7.52 -3.66
N LEU A 58 12.60 -7.11 -2.52
CA LEU A 58 12.28 -5.72 -2.23
C LEU A 58 13.07 -5.25 -1.01
N GLU A 59 13.64 -4.05 -1.10
CA GLU A 59 14.22 -3.31 0.01
C GLU A 59 13.43 -2.01 0.20
N VAL A 60 12.98 -1.76 1.44
CA VAL A 60 12.21 -0.57 1.80
C VAL A 60 12.98 0.21 2.85
N ASN A 61 13.21 1.49 2.60
CA ASN A 61 13.86 2.42 3.51
C ASN A 61 12.99 3.67 3.66
N LEU A 62 12.45 3.89 4.86
CA LEU A 62 11.63 5.06 5.18
C LEU A 62 12.28 5.85 6.33
N THR A 63 12.27 7.18 6.25
CA THR A 63 12.72 8.07 7.33
C THR A 63 11.63 9.07 7.68
N PHE A 64 11.58 9.43 8.96
CA PHE A 64 10.56 10.30 9.53
C PHE A 64 11.20 11.43 10.33
N SER A 65 10.54 12.60 10.37
CA SER A 65 11.00 13.73 11.15
C SER A 65 11.01 13.38 12.64
N PRO A 66 12.14 13.57 13.35
CA PRO A 66 12.22 13.29 14.78
C PRO A 66 11.73 14.45 15.65
N PHE A 67 11.32 15.58 15.05
CA PHE A 67 11.09 16.84 15.76
C PHE A 67 9.63 17.24 15.85
N GLU A 68 9.20 17.59 17.05
CA GLU A 68 8.21 18.64 17.28
C GLU A 68 8.81 19.99 16.89
N ASN A 69 8.04 20.85 16.24
CA ASN A 69 8.46 22.22 16.00
C ASN A 69 8.77 22.88 17.37
N PRO A 70 10.00 23.36 17.62
CA PRO A 70 10.34 23.92 18.93
C PRO A 70 9.57 25.21 19.26
N ASN A 71 8.85 25.77 18.29
CA ASN A 71 8.00 26.95 18.43
C ASN A 71 6.52 26.61 18.70
N THR A 72 6.13 25.34 18.80
CA THR A 72 4.75 24.93 19.15
C THR A 72 4.60 24.62 20.64
N ASN A 73 3.42 24.93 21.20
CA ASN A 73 3.15 24.83 22.62
C ASN A 73 3.05 23.35 23.05
N PRO A 74 3.58 22.93 24.21
CA PRO A 74 3.62 21.51 24.63
C PRO A 74 2.25 20.85 24.82
N SER A 75 1.18 21.63 24.99
CA SER A 75 -0.20 21.14 25.08
C SER A 75 -0.82 20.76 23.73
N ASP A 76 -0.14 21.09 22.63
CA ASP A 76 -0.56 20.90 21.25
C ASP A 76 0.39 19.93 20.55
N SER A 77 0.59 18.71 21.07
CA SER A 77 1.46 17.73 20.40
C SER A 77 0.77 17.14 19.16
N GLU A 78 0.53 18.01 18.16
CA GLU A 78 0.19 17.66 16.77
C GLU A 78 1.15 16.58 16.25
N TYR A 79 2.41 16.63 16.70
CA TYR A 79 3.39 15.59 16.44
C TYR A 79 3.02 14.23 17.04
N ASP A 80 2.60 14.15 18.30
CA ASP A 80 2.20 12.85 18.89
C ASP A 80 1.06 12.22 18.10
N LYS A 81 0.09 13.03 17.66
CA LYS A 81 -1.01 12.57 16.80
C LYS A 81 -0.49 12.09 15.45
N LYS A 82 0.36 12.89 14.78
CA LYS A 82 0.98 12.53 13.50
C LYS A 82 1.85 11.28 13.63
N LEU A 83 2.51 11.08 14.77
CA LEU A 83 3.30 9.90 15.08
C LEU A 83 2.43 8.67 15.28
N GLU A 84 1.34 8.77 16.04
CA GLU A 84 0.36 7.67 16.19
C GLU A 84 -0.25 7.27 14.84
N GLU A 85 -0.62 8.24 14.00
CA GLU A 85 -1.10 7.99 12.65
C GLU A 85 -0.03 7.37 11.75
N THR A 86 1.22 7.85 11.84
CA THR A 86 2.36 7.28 11.12
C THR A 86 2.55 5.81 11.49
N ILE A 87 2.57 5.47 12.77
CA ILE A 87 2.71 4.10 13.26
C ILE A 87 1.54 3.23 12.80
N LYS A 88 0.31 3.76 12.85
CA LYS A 88 -0.88 3.07 12.36
C LYS A 88 -0.77 2.74 10.87
N ASN A 89 -0.33 3.70 10.05
CA ASN A 89 -0.16 3.51 8.61
C ASN A 89 0.97 2.51 8.30
N LEU A 90 2.09 2.60 9.02
CA LEU A 90 3.18 1.64 8.91
C LEU A 90 2.72 0.20 9.24
N ASN A 91 1.90 0.03 10.28
CA ASN A 91 1.35 -1.28 10.64
C ASN A 91 0.31 -1.81 9.64
N LYS A 92 -0.36 -0.93 8.88
CA LYS A 92 -1.22 -1.32 7.76
C LYS A 92 -0.39 -1.81 6.57
N GLU A 93 0.72 -1.13 6.29
CA GLU A 93 1.64 -1.48 5.20
C GLU A 93 2.46 -2.75 5.50
N PHE A 94 2.86 -2.93 6.76
CA PHE A 94 3.67 -4.04 7.26
C PHE A 94 2.93 -4.85 8.35
N PRO A 95 1.85 -5.59 8.00
CA PRO A 95 0.94 -6.20 8.98
C PRO A 95 1.59 -7.25 9.89
N ASN A 96 2.69 -7.86 9.47
CA ASN A 96 3.36 -8.94 10.21
C ASN A 96 4.48 -8.48 11.14
N ASP A 97 4.86 -7.20 11.09
CA ASP A 97 5.86 -6.61 11.96
C ASP A 97 5.28 -5.41 12.69
N THR A 98 4.66 -5.67 13.85
CA THR A 98 4.04 -4.61 14.65
C THR A 98 5.07 -3.60 15.16
N ILE A 99 5.02 -2.40 14.62
CA ILE A 99 5.77 -1.23 15.06
C ILE A 99 5.03 -0.59 16.23
N LYS A 100 5.74 -0.37 17.34
CA LYS A 100 5.22 0.28 18.55
C LYS A 100 5.87 1.64 18.73
N LYS A 101 5.11 2.61 19.26
CA LYS A 101 5.58 3.98 19.52
C LYS A 101 6.84 4.01 20.38
N GLU A 102 6.89 3.20 21.45
CA GLU A 102 8.03 3.11 22.36
C GLU A 102 9.36 2.67 21.70
N ASN A 103 9.28 1.97 20.56
CA ASN A 103 10.44 1.40 19.87
C ASN A 103 10.66 2.02 18.50
N PHE A 104 9.88 3.05 18.13
CA PHE A 104 10.00 3.70 16.84
C PHE A 104 11.14 4.72 16.87
N ASN A 105 12.18 4.48 16.06
CA ASN A 105 13.38 5.29 15.99
C ASN A 105 13.39 6.21 14.75
N ASN A 106 12.20 6.61 14.26
CA ASN A 106 12.03 7.46 13.09
C ASN A 106 12.62 6.89 11.78
N LYS A 107 12.83 5.57 11.73
CA LYS A 107 13.34 4.86 10.57
C LYS A 107 12.66 3.50 10.44
N VAL A 108 12.39 3.09 9.21
CA VAL A 108 11.94 1.73 8.90
C VAL A 108 12.81 1.17 7.78
N GLU A 109 13.46 0.06 8.05
CA GLU A 109 14.22 -0.72 7.06
C GLU A 109 13.65 -2.13 7.02
N LYS A 110 13.21 -2.55 5.83
CA LYS A 110 12.62 -3.88 5.62
C LYS A 110 13.17 -4.50 4.34
N SER A 111 13.29 -5.82 4.34
CA SER A 111 13.60 -6.59 3.14
C SER A 111 12.63 -7.74 3.00
N PHE A 112 12.06 -7.88 1.80
CA PHE A 112 11.09 -8.90 1.46
C PHE A 112 11.60 -9.73 0.28
N LYS A 113 11.16 -10.99 0.23
CA LYS A 113 11.45 -11.92 -0.86
C LYS A 113 10.15 -12.39 -1.50
N ASN A 114 10.23 -12.86 -2.74
CA ASN A 114 9.09 -13.30 -3.54
C ASN A 114 8.02 -12.20 -3.68
N VAL A 115 8.47 -10.95 -3.84
CA VAL A 115 7.62 -9.80 -4.14
C VAL A 115 7.44 -9.68 -5.65
N THR A 116 6.32 -9.14 -6.10
CA THR A 116 6.07 -8.78 -7.49
C THR A 116 5.73 -7.29 -7.59
N VAL A 117 6.19 -6.64 -8.64
CA VAL A 117 5.77 -5.28 -9.00
C VAL A 117 4.94 -5.34 -10.28
N SER A 118 3.73 -4.79 -10.22
CA SER A 118 2.82 -4.66 -11.36
C SER A 118 2.66 -3.20 -11.73
N VAL A 119 2.77 -2.90 -13.03
CA VAL A 119 2.57 -1.57 -13.61
C VAL A 119 1.40 -1.66 -14.59
N ASP A 120 0.25 -1.11 -14.19
CA ASP A 120 -0.99 -1.09 -14.98
C ASP A 120 -1.26 0.35 -15.46
N ASN A 121 -0.80 0.65 -16.67
CA ASN A 121 -0.94 1.98 -17.28
C ASN A 121 -2.39 2.32 -17.62
N GLU A 122 -3.25 1.32 -17.85
CA GLU A 122 -4.67 1.54 -18.15
C GLU A 122 -5.42 1.97 -16.89
N LYS A 123 -5.15 1.29 -15.77
CA LYS A 123 -5.73 1.66 -14.47
C LYS A 123 -4.98 2.76 -13.74
N LYS A 124 -3.86 3.24 -14.30
CA LYS A 124 -2.96 4.21 -13.67
C LYS A 124 -2.50 3.76 -12.29
N LYS A 125 -2.11 2.49 -12.16
CA LYS A 125 -1.72 1.89 -10.87
C LYS A 125 -0.37 1.20 -10.93
N VAL A 126 0.42 1.38 -9.87
CA VAL A 126 1.59 0.56 -9.56
C VAL A 126 1.33 -0.17 -8.25
N THR A 127 1.53 -1.48 -8.25
CA THR A 127 1.29 -2.30 -7.07
C THR A 127 2.52 -3.13 -6.74
N ILE A 128 2.99 -3.02 -5.50
CA ILE A 128 3.95 -3.93 -4.88
C ILE A 128 3.14 -4.96 -4.09
N SER A 129 3.33 -6.24 -4.40
CA SER A 129 2.61 -7.34 -3.74
C SER A 129 3.59 -8.41 -3.27
N GLY A 130 3.49 -8.80 -2.00
CA GLY A 130 4.18 -9.94 -1.41
C GLY A 130 3.36 -10.52 -0.26
N LYS A 131 3.86 -11.59 0.37
CA LYS A 131 3.16 -12.21 1.51
C LYS A 131 2.97 -11.24 2.69
N ASP A 132 3.98 -10.42 2.94
CA ASP A 132 4.08 -9.57 4.13
C ASP A 132 4.10 -8.06 3.80
N ILE A 133 3.79 -7.70 2.54
CA ILE A 133 3.73 -6.32 2.07
C ILE A 133 2.69 -6.18 0.96
N THR A 134 1.90 -5.10 1.02
CA THR A 134 1.12 -4.64 -0.12
C THR A 134 1.11 -3.12 -0.13
N LYS A 135 1.56 -2.53 -1.24
CA LYS A 135 1.58 -1.08 -1.44
C LYS A 135 1.04 -0.74 -2.82
N GLU A 136 0.07 0.17 -2.85
CA GLU A 136 -0.48 0.71 -4.08
C GLU A 136 -0.07 2.16 -4.23
N PHE A 137 0.24 2.53 -5.48
CA PHE A 137 0.44 3.90 -5.91
C PHE A 137 -0.46 4.19 -7.10
N THR A 138 -0.91 5.43 -7.20
CA THR A 138 -1.66 5.96 -8.33
C THR A 138 -0.71 6.77 -9.22
N MET A 139 -0.70 6.50 -10.52
CA MET A 139 0.07 7.28 -11.48
C MET A 139 -0.60 8.62 -11.76
N SER A 140 0.20 9.66 -11.98
CA SER A 140 -0.30 10.94 -12.46
C SER A 140 -0.81 10.84 -13.90
N GLU A 141 -1.85 11.62 -14.21
CA GLU A 141 -2.44 11.73 -15.55
C GLU A 141 -1.44 12.29 -16.57
N SER A 142 -0.56 13.21 -16.15
CA SER A 142 0.37 13.92 -17.02
C SER A 142 1.75 13.28 -17.11
N ASN A 143 2.08 12.35 -16.22
CA ASN A 143 3.39 11.69 -16.17
C ASN A 143 3.27 10.31 -15.52
N GLU A 144 3.42 9.26 -16.32
CA GLU A 144 3.32 7.86 -15.88
C GLU A 144 4.42 7.43 -14.89
N ASN A 145 5.50 8.21 -14.77
CA ASN A 145 6.56 7.99 -13.79
C ASN A 145 6.32 8.75 -12.48
N ARG A 146 5.34 9.66 -12.41
CA ARG A 146 4.95 10.31 -11.14
C ARG A 146 3.85 9.52 -10.47
N LEU A 147 4.07 9.17 -9.23
CA LEU A 147 3.19 8.34 -8.42
C LEU A 147 2.72 9.09 -7.17
N THR A 148 1.56 8.74 -6.64
CA THR A 148 1.04 9.22 -5.36
C THR A 148 0.50 8.05 -4.53
N ASP A 149 0.74 8.04 -3.22
CA ASP A 149 0.16 7.06 -2.30
C ASP A 149 -1.17 7.52 -1.68
N ASP A 150 -1.77 6.69 -0.81
CA ASP A 150 -3.03 7.00 -0.11
C ASP A 150 -2.91 8.15 0.91
N LEU A 151 -1.68 8.56 1.23
CA LEU A 151 -1.38 9.67 2.13
C LEU A 151 -1.05 10.96 1.37
N GLY A 152 -1.06 10.94 0.04
CA GLY A 152 -0.74 12.10 -0.79
C GLY A 152 0.75 12.39 -0.92
N ASN A 153 1.64 11.47 -0.54
CA ASN A 153 3.06 11.59 -0.82
C ASN A 153 3.31 11.32 -2.30
N GLU A 154 4.21 12.08 -2.92
CA GLU A 154 4.60 11.93 -4.31
C GLU A 154 5.93 11.18 -4.47
N TYR A 155 6.01 10.36 -5.51
CA TYR A 155 7.17 9.52 -5.79
C TYR A 155 7.52 9.50 -7.29
N GLU A 156 8.75 9.12 -7.58
CA GLU A 156 9.25 8.80 -8.91
C GLU A 156 9.39 7.30 -9.10
N LEU A 157 8.82 6.79 -10.20
CA LEU A 157 9.02 5.43 -10.66
C LEU A 157 10.11 5.39 -11.73
N THR A 158 11.06 4.47 -11.58
CA THR A 158 11.94 3.99 -12.65
C THR A 158 11.88 2.47 -12.66
N TYR A 159 11.74 1.83 -13.82
CA TYR A 159 11.61 0.37 -13.86
C TYR A 159 12.08 -0.23 -15.19
N SER A 160 12.39 -1.53 -15.17
CA SER A 160 12.74 -2.33 -16.34
C SER A 160 11.91 -3.63 -16.40
N LYS A 161 11.66 -4.12 -17.61
CA LYS A 161 10.90 -5.35 -17.91
C LYS A 161 11.82 -6.47 -18.39
#